data_AF-A0A844SW74-F1
#
_entry.id   AF-A0A844SW74-F1
#
_cell.length_a   1.000
_cell.length_b   1.000
_cell.length_c   1.000
_cell.angle_alpha   90.00
_cell.angle_beta   90.00
_cell.angle_gamma   90.00
#
_symmetry.space_group_name_H-M   'P 1'
#
loop_
_entity.id
_entity.type
_entity.pdbx_description
1 polymer ?
#
loop_
_entity_poly.entity_id
_entity_poly.type
_entity_poly.pdbx_seq_one_letter_code
_entity_poly.pdbx_strand_id
1 'polypeptide(L)'
;MSLEGDAKIGLALAFLASGCIPASAAGWTCSAAGLISGSYDGGDSAYIHLTGFPNGNNYPVAKKGSRATGTTKNGTRFACTQR
;
A
#
# COMPACT_ATOMS: atom_id res chain seq x y z
N MET A 1 -40.12 -0.75 -5.73
CA MET A 1 -39.38 0.50 -5.58
C MET A 1 -39.08 0.73 -4.11
N SER A 2 -37.84 1.14 -3.80
CA SER A 2 -37.37 1.86 -2.59
C SER A 2 -37.32 1.05 -1.28
N LEU A 3 -36.17 0.45 -0.98
CA LEU A 3 -35.04 0.96 -0.17
C LEU A 3 -35.31 0.97 1.34
N GLU A 4 -34.67 -0.02 1.99
CA GLU A 4 -34.61 -0.31 3.41
C GLU A 4 -33.99 0.84 4.21
N GLY A 5 -34.66 1.21 5.30
CA GLY A 5 -34.25 2.29 6.20
C GLY A 5 -33.71 1.76 7.53
N ASP A 6 -32.56 2.31 7.90
CA ASP A 6 -32.25 2.81 9.24
C ASP A 6 -31.97 1.79 10.37
N ALA A 7 -30.85 1.08 10.26
CA ALA A 7 -30.18 0.50 11.42
C ALA A 7 -29.16 1.49 12.00
N LYS A 8 -29.55 2.19 13.07
CA LYS A 8 -28.65 2.83 14.04
C LYS A 8 -27.70 1.78 14.61
N ILE A 9 -26.42 1.82 14.24
CA ILE A 9 -25.37 1.01 14.87
C ILE A 9 -24.28 1.96 15.34
N GLY A 10 -24.30 2.26 16.64
CA GLY A 10 -23.10 2.73 17.32
C GLY A 10 -22.14 1.55 17.40
N LEU A 11 -20.92 1.72 16.89
CA LEU A 11 -19.87 0.73 17.07
C LEU A 11 -18.51 1.41 17.22
N ALA A 12 -17.97 1.20 18.41
CA ALA A 12 -16.57 1.27 18.83
C ALA A 12 -15.53 1.64 17.76
N LEU A 13 -14.70 2.65 18.06
CA LEU A 13 -13.33 2.76 17.52
C LEU A 13 -12.51 1.56 18.02
N ALA A 14 -12.80 0.38 17.49
CA ALA A 14 -11.97 -0.79 17.61
C ALA A 14 -10.85 -0.64 16.58
N PHE A 15 -9.62 -0.56 17.08
CA PHE A 15 -8.39 -0.81 16.35
C PHE A 15 -8.28 -0.12 14.99
N LEU A 16 -7.46 0.93 14.94
CA LEU A 16 -6.64 1.17 13.76
C LEU A 16 -5.72 -0.06 13.59
N ALA A 17 -6.32 -1.18 13.16
CA ALA A 17 -5.67 -2.10 12.28
C ALA A 17 -5.17 -1.20 11.16
N SER A 18 -3.89 -0.86 11.24
CA SER A 18 -3.08 -0.45 10.12
C SER A 18 -3.23 -1.58 9.11
N GLY A 19 -4.35 -1.53 8.39
CA GLY A 19 -4.66 -2.40 7.29
C GLY A 19 -3.47 -2.22 6.39
N CYS A 20 -2.61 -3.22 6.38
CA CYS A 20 -1.66 -3.39 5.31
C CYS A 20 -2.56 -3.64 4.10
N ILE A 21 -3.04 -2.57 3.46
CA ILE A 21 -3.75 -2.66 2.19
C ILE A 21 -2.65 -3.17 1.26
N PRO A 22 -2.70 -4.44 0.82
CA PRO A 22 -1.74 -4.91 -0.16
C PRO A 22 -2.14 -4.18 -1.42
N ALA A 23 -1.47 -3.09 -1.70
CA ALA A 23 -1.63 -2.40 -2.96
C ALA A 23 -0.99 -3.36 -3.99
N SER A 24 -1.87 -4.15 -4.58
CA SER A 24 -1.53 -5.28 -5.40
C SER A 24 -1.71 -4.90 -6.86
N ALA A 25 -0.62 -4.45 -7.48
CA ALA A 25 -0.55 -4.34 -8.93
C ALA A 25 -0.02 -5.68 -9.49
N ALA A 26 -0.67 -6.21 -10.52
CA ALA A 26 -0.23 -7.37 -11.32
C ALA A 26 0.45 -8.52 -10.55
N GLY A 27 -0.13 -8.97 -9.43
CA GLY A 27 0.40 -10.10 -8.64
C GLY A 27 1.59 -9.75 -7.72
N TRP A 28 1.99 -8.49 -7.64
CA TRP A 28 3.00 -7.99 -6.70
C TRP A 28 2.33 -7.40 -5.47
N THR A 29 2.79 -7.77 -4.29
CA THR A 29 2.38 -7.20 -3.01
C THR A 29 3.48 -6.29 -2.48
N CYS A 30 3.21 -5.00 -2.36
CA CYS A 30 4.13 -4.04 -1.75
C CYS A 30 3.85 -3.88 -0.25
N SER A 31 4.91 -3.69 0.53
CA SER A 31 4.87 -3.41 1.97
C SER A 31 5.94 -2.39 2.35
N ALA A 32 5.54 -1.38 3.11
CA ALA A 32 6.42 -0.36 3.66
C ALA A 32 5.88 0.11 5.02
N ALA A 33 6.74 0.69 5.86
CA ALA A 33 6.30 1.32 7.09
C ALA A 33 5.45 2.56 6.76
N GLY A 34 4.19 2.56 7.20
CA GLY A 34 3.26 3.65 6.91
C GLY A 34 2.79 3.68 5.44
N LEU A 35 2.83 2.56 4.73
CA LEU A 35 2.28 2.47 3.37
C LEU A 35 0.75 2.71 3.41
N ILE A 36 0.29 3.73 2.70
CA ILE A 36 -1.14 3.93 2.40
C ILE A 36 -1.49 3.11 1.16
N SER A 37 -0.72 3.29 0.10
CA SER A 37 -0.90 2.61 -1.18
C SER A 37 0.45 2.45 -1.86
N GLY A 38 0.61 1.44 -2.70
CA GLY A 38 1.84 1.21 -3.43
C GLY A 38 1.66 0.22 -4.57
N SER A 39 1.96 0.63 -5.78
CA SER A 39 1.76 -0.19 -6.97
C SER A 39 3.10 -0.51 -7.60
N TYR A 40 3.31 -1.78 -7.90
CA TYR A 40 4.50 -2.24 -8.61
C TYR A 40 4.12 -3.20 -9.72
N ASP A 41 4.50 -2.85 -10.94
CA ASP A 41 4.17 -3.62 -12.15
C ASP A 41 5.27 -4.64 -12.53
N GLY A 42 6.38 -4.68 -11.80
CA GLY A 42 7.52 -5.56 -12.11
C GLY A 42 8.65 -4.93 -12.92
N GLY A 43 8.56 -3.62 -13.20
CA GLY A 43 9.61 -2.80 -13.83
C GLY A 43 10.70 -2.33 -12.86
N ASP A 44 11.40 -1.24 -13.20
CA ASP A 44 12.52 -0.71 -12.40
C ASP A 44 12.10 0.29 -11.32
N SER A 45 10.81 0.65 -11.27
CA SER A 45 10.27 1.60 -10.31
C SER A 45 8.93 1.12 -9.75
N ALA A 46 8.68 1.43 -8.48
CA ALA A 46 7.41 1.19 -7.80
C ALA A 46 6.81 2.52 -7.35
N TYR A 47 5.51 2.68 -7.54
CA TYR A 47 4.75 3.76 -6.94
C TYR A 47 4.57 3.45 -5.45
N ILE A 48 4.94 4.38 -4.57
CA ILE A 48 4.80 4.24 -3.12
C ILE A 48 4.19 5.52 -2.55
N HIS A 49 3.06 5.38 -1.87
CA HIS A 49 2.38 6.43 -1.12
C HIS A 49 2.44 6.11 0.38
N LEU A 50 3.17 6.95 1.11
CA LEU A 50 3.33 6.82 2.55
C LEU A 50 2.46 7.82 3.30
N THR A 51 2.06 7.44 4.51
CA THR A 51 1.40 8.32 5.47
C THR A 51 2.30 9.50 5.83
N GLY A 52 1.71 10.68 5.94
CA GLY A 52 2.44 11.94 6.09
C GLY A 52 2.89 12.59 4.78
N PHE A 53 2.72 11.93 3.63
CA PHE A 53 2.96 12.52 2.31
C PHE A 53 1.63 12.76 1.59
N PRO A 54 1.38 13.98 1.07
CA PRO A 54 0.12 14.29 0.40
C PRO A 54 -0.08 13.50 -0.89
N ASN A 55 1.01 13.09 -1.56
CA ASN A 55 0.99 12.29 -2.77
C ASN A 55 2.04 11.18 -2.69
N GLY A 56 1.74 10.02 -3.27
CA GLY A 56 2.75 9.00 -3.53
C GLY A 56 3.65 9.37 -4.71
N ASN A 57 4.80 8.72 -4.77
CA ASN A 57 5.79 8.96 -5.82
C ASN A 57 6.38 7.65 -6.32
N ASN A 58 6.94 7.67 -7.53
CA ASN A 58 7.69 6.52 -8.05
C ASN A 58 9.11 6.53 -7.49
N TYR A 59 9.53 5.39 -6.96
CA TYR A 59 10.88 5.18 -6.43
C TYR A 59 11.55 4.03 -7.15
N PRO A 60 12.85 4.13 -7.42
CA PRO A 60 13.61 3.04 -8.03
C PRO A 60 13.63 1.83 -7.09
N VAL A 61 13.52 0.65 -7.68
CA VAL A 61 13.60 -0.61 -6.95
C VAL A 61 14.71 -1.49 -7.50
N ALA A 62 15.43 -2.13 -6.60
CA ALA A 62 16.31 -3.23 -6.93
C ALA A 62 15.47 -4.52 -6.98
N LYS A 63 15.16 -4.99 -8.19
CA LYS A 63 14.49 -6.26 -8.42
C LYS A 63 15.49 -7.41 -8.36
N LYS A 64 15.18 -8.43 -7.56
CA LYS A 64 15.94 -9.66 -7.37
C LYS A 64 14.99 -10.86 -7.40
N GLY A 65 14.80 -11.43 -8.59
CA GLY A 65 13.82 -12.50 -8.81
C GLY A 65 12.40 -12.03 -8.51
N SER A 66 11.70 -12.73 -7.62
CA SER A 66 10.33 -12.43 -7.18
C SER A 66 10.24 -11.36 -6.08
N ARG A 67 11.33 -10.65 -5.78
CA ARG A 67 11.37 -9.60 -4.75
C ARG A 67 12.01 -8.33 -5.29
N ALA A 68 11.32 -7.21 -5.19
CA ALA A 68 11.82 -5.88 -5.47
C ALA A 68 11.93 -5.10 -4.15
N THR A 69 13.02 -4.38 -3.94
CA THR A 69 13.21 -3.55 -2.73
C THR A 69 13.66 -2.16 -3.12
N GLY A 70 13.15 -1.14 -2.45
CA GLY A 70 13.56 0.24 -2.66
C GLY A 70 13.59 1.02 -1.37
N THR A 71 14.10 2.25 -1.46
CA THR A 71 14.10 3.21 -0.35
C THR A 71 13.46 4.49 -0.84
N THR A 72 12.47 4.98 -0.11
CA THR A 72 11.83 6.26 -0.44
C THR A 72 12.78 7.42 -0.12
N LYS A 73 12.48 8.61 -0.64
CA LYS A 73 13.26 9.83 -0.38
C LYS A 73 13.33 10.21 1.10
N ASN A 74 12.39 9.72 1.91
CA ASN A 74 12.37 9.92 3.37
C ASN A 74 13.24 8.91 4.15
N GLY A 75 13.83 7.91 3.47
CA GLY A 75 14.59 6.85 4.10
C GLY A 75 13.77 5.62 4.47
N THR A 76 12.45 5.64 4.23
CA THR A 76 11.59 4.48 4.47
C THR A 76 11.89 3.39 3.45
N ARG A 77 12.29 2.21 3.93
CA ARG A 77 12.49 1.04 3.07
C ARG A 77 11.13 0.41 2.76
N PHE A 78 10.98 -0.02 1.51
CA PHE A 78 9.81 -0.75 1.06
C PHE A 78 10.25 -1.99 0.26
N ALA A 79 9.40 -3.01 0.26
CA ALA A 79 9.62 -4.23 -0.48
C ALA A 79 8.34 -4.64 -1.19
N CYS A 80 8.45 -5.01 -2.46
CA CYS A 80 7.40 -5.61 -3.24
C CYS A 80 7.76 -7.06 -3.57
N THR A 81 6.86 -8.00 -3.34
CA THR A 81 7.06 -9.42 -3.63
C THR A 81 5.98 -9.92 -4.55
N GLN A 82 6.37 -10.63 -5.60
CA GLN A 82 5.44 -11.35 -6.46
C GLN A 82 4.93 -12.58 -5.69
N ARG A 83 3.60 -12.73 -5.58
CA ARG A 83 2.99 -13.96 -5.06
C ARG A 83 2.94 -15.04 -6.12
#